data_AF-A0ABD6CP61-F1
#
_entry.id   AF-A0ABD6CP61-F1
#
_cell.length_a   1.000
_cell.length_b   1.000
_cell.length_c   1.000
_cell.angle_alpha   90.00
_cell.angle_beta   90.00
_cell.angle_gamma   90.00
#
_symmetry.space_group_name_H-M   'P 1'
#
loop_
_entity.id
_entity.type
_entity.pdbx_description
1 polymer ?
#
loop_
_entity_poly.entity_id
_entity_poly.type
_entity_poly.pdbx_seq_one_letter_code
_entity_poly.pdbx_strand_id
1 'polypeptide(L)'
;MGNDEESKTETESADDETEREGERVMSREDAAEILREVADGVENGTIDIEGDNGFTVAVPEHFELGVEYEVTDDEAELEVELEWRMEDGEPVSANE
;
A
#
# COMPACT_ATOMS: atom_id res chain seq x y z
N MET A 1 -43.26 -25.39 16.89
CA MET A 1 -41.98 -26.10 17.06
C MET A 1 -41.51 -26.56 15.70
N GLY A 2 -40.28 -26.17 15.33
CA GLY A 2 -39.37 -26.85 14.39
C GLY A 2 -39.84 -27.09 12.96
N ASN A 3 -39.21 -26.41 12.00
CA ASN A 3 -38.27 -27.13 11.15
C ASN A 3 -37.28 -26.14 10.52
N ASP A 4 -36.03 -26.32 10.90
CA ASP A 4 -34.82 -25.69 10.39
C ASP A 4 -34.75 -25.74 8.85
N GLU A 5 -34.65 -24.57 8.23
CA GLU A 5 -34.06 -24.44 6.90
C GLU A 5 -32.56 -24.17 7.10
N GLU A 6 -31.80 -25.25 7.09
CA GLU A 6 -30.37 -25.19 6.80
C GLU A 6 -30.19 -24.62 5.38
N SER A 7 -29.69 -23.39 5.28
CA SER A 7 -29.16 -22.90 4.00
C SER A 7 -27.84 -22.19 4.23
N LYS A 8 -26.80 -23.03 4.26
CA LYS A 8 -25.49 -22.83 3.63
C LYS A 8 -24.87 -21.46 3.85
N THR A 9 -23.97 -21.39 4.82
CA THR A 9 -22.91 -20.39 4.91
C THR A 9 -22.05 -20.50 3.64
N GLU A 10 -22.37 -19.70 2.63
CA GLU A 10 -21.43 -19.42 1.55
C GLU A 10 -20.35 -18.53 2.13
N THR A 11 -19.17 -19.13 2.34
CA THR A 11 -17.91 -18.41 2.42
C THR A 11 -17.78 -17.61 1.13
N GLU A 12 -18.15 -16.33 1.19
CA GLU A 12 -17.55 -15.33 0.32
C GLU A 12 -16.08 -15.27 0.71
N SER A 13 -15.25 -15.86 -0.13
CA SER A 13 -13.82 -15.57 -0.19
C SER A 13 -13.69 -14.05 -0.31
N ALA A 14 -13.17 -13.41 0.74
CA ALA A 14 -12.67 -12.06 0.61
C ALA A 14 -11.44 -12.16 -0.30
N ASP A 15 -11.62 -11.82 -1.57
CA ASP A 15 -10.54 -11.25 -2.37
C ASP A 15 -10.07 -10.01 -1.60
N ASP A 16 -9.00 -10.19 -0.81
CA ASP A 16 -8.38 -9.15 0.01
C ASP A 16 -7.46 -8.32 -0.90
N GLU A 17 -8.06 -7.68 -1.90
CA GLU A 17 -7.41 -6.72 -2.78
C GLU A 17 -7.54 -5.35 -2.09
N THR A 18 -6.64 -5.01 -1.16
CA THR A 18 -6.65 -3.70 -0.50
C THR A 18 -6.01 -2.64 -1.39
N GLU A 19 -6.63 -2.34 -2.54
CA GLU A 19 -6.25 -1.20 -3.36
C GLU A 19 -6.78 0.09 -2.72
N ARG A 20 -5.89 1.05 -2.42
CA ARG A 20 -6.29 2.38 -1.93
C ARG A 20 -5.62 3.47 -2.77
N GLU A 21 -6.41 4.08 -3.65
CA GLU A 21 -6.03 5.26 -4.44
C GLU A 21 -6.47 6.56 -3.73
N GLY A 22 -5.57 7.54 -3.66
CA GLY A 22 -5.81 8.81 -2.97
C GLY A 22 -5.09 9.96 -3.65
N GLU A 23 -5.51 10.34 -4.86
CA GLU A 23 -4.94 11.47 -5.58
C GLU A 23 -5.42 12.81 -4.99
N ARG A 24 -4.48 13.72 -4.71
CA ARG A 24 -4.82 15.04 -4.17
C ARG A 24 -3.83 16.12 -4.62
N VAL A 25 -4.36 17.32 -4.86
CA VAL A 25 -3.54 18.51 -5.16
C VAL A 25 -2.93 19.04 -3.85
N MET A 26 -1.61 19.16 -3.80
CA MET A 26 -0.86 19.63 -2.62
C MET A 26 0.19 20.67 -3.00
N SER A 27 0.67 21.43 -2.01
CA SER A 27 1.88 22.24 -2.19
C SER A 27 3.11 21.33 -2.18
N ARG A 28 4.23 21.83 -2.73
CA ARG A 28 5.52 21.11 -2.69
C ARG A 28 5.97 20.79 -1.27
N GLU A 29 5.71 21.69 -0.33
CA GLU A 29 6.09 21.54 1.08
C GLU A 29 5.30 20.42 1.76
N ASP A 30 3.97 20.40 1.56
CA ASP A 30 3.08 19.36 2.08
C ASP A 30 3.43 17.97 1.48
N ALA A 31 3.64 17.91 0.15
CA ALA A 31 4.04 16.66 -0.50
C ALA A 31 5.39 16.14 0.01
N ALA A 32 6.36 17.04 0.23
CA ALA A 32 7.66 16.66 0.76
C ALA A 32 7.60 16.20 2.23
N GLU A 33 6.60 16.63 3.00
CA GLU A 33 6.36 16.12 4.35
C GLU A 33 5.94 14.66 4.32
N ILE A 34 4.98 14.31 3.47
CA ILE A 34 4.52 12.92 3.31
C ILE A 34 5.65 12.03 2.80
N LEU A 35 6.43 12.47 1.81
CA LEU A 35 7.56 11.68 1.32
C LEU A 35 8.64 11.44 2.38
N ARG A 36 8.82 12.37 3.32
CA ARG A 36 9.73 12.15 4.46
C ARG A 36 9.15 11.15 5.45
N GLU A 37 7.85 11.20 5.73
CA GLU A 37 7.17 10.22 6.57
C GLU A 37 7.28 8.80 5.99
N VAL A 38 7.09 8.66 4.68
CA VAL A 38 7.34 7.39 3.97
C VAL A 38 8.79 6.96 4.12
N ALA A 39 9.76 7.86 3.89
CA ALA A 39 11.19 7.53 4.01
C ALA A 39 11.57 7.08 5.43
N ASP A 40 11.14 7.82 6.46
CA ASP A 40 11.32 7.43 7.86
C ASP A 40 10.67 6.06 8.13
N GLY A 41 9.47 5.83 7.60
CA GLY A 41 8.77 4.54 7.76
C GLY A 41 9.52 3.36 7.13
N VAL A 42 10.10 3.56 5.95
CA VAL A 42 10.97 2.57 5.28
C VAL A 42 12.19 2.27 6.16
N GLU A 43 12.88 3.30 6.68
CA GLU A 43 14.05 3.11 7.54
C GLU A 43 13.72 2.37 8.85
N ASN A 44 12.50 2.52 9.36
CA ASN A 44 12.03 1.86 10.58
C ASN A 44 11.35 0.49 10.33
N GLY A 45 11.17 0.08 9.07
CA GLY A 45 10.49 -1.17 8.70
C GLY A 45 8.96 -1.13 8.84
N THR A 46 8.36 0.04 9.03
CA THR A 46 6.90 0.23 9.07
C THR A 46 6.56 1.65 8.65
N ILE A 47 5.77 1.79 7.58
CA ILE A 47 5.20 3.07 7.14
C ILE A 47 3.84 3.24 7.82
N ASP A 48 3.64 4.38 8.47
CA ASP A 48 2.37 4.76 9.09
C ASP A 48 1.97 6.14 8.54
N ILE A 49 0.91 6.17 7.73
CA ILE A 49 0.36 7.40 7.15
C ILE A 49 -0.94 7.72 7.86
N GLU A 50 -1.03 8.90 8.48
CA GLU A 50 -2.22 9.36 9.18
C GLU A 50 -3.24 10.02 8.23
N GLY A 51 -4.54 10.00 8.58
CA GLY A 51 -5.61 10.72 7.88
C GLY A 51 -6.84 9.87 7.57
N ASP A 52 -7.84 10.45 6.88
CA ASP A 52 -9.10 9.77 6.53
C ASP A 52 -8.89 8.48 5.72
N ASN A 53 -7.81 8.42 4.93
CA ASN A 53 -7.39 7.22 4.18
C ASN A 53 -6.06 6.65 4.70
N GLY A 54 -5.70 6.98 5.94
CA GLY A 54 -4.45 6.55 6.56
C GLY A 54 -4.31 5.03 6.63
N PHE A 55 -3.08 4.56 6.61
CA PHE A 55 -2.75 3.13 6.58
C PHE A 55 -1.41 2.87 7.26
N THR A 56 -1.24 1.63 7.70
CA THR A 56 0.02 1.13 8.25
C THR A 56 0.46 -0.07 7.45
N VAL A 57 1.71 -0.08 6.98
CA VAL A 57 2.29 -1.14 6.14
C VAL A 57 3.64 -1.56 6.72
N ALA A 58 3.82 -2.86 6.94
CA ALA A 58 5.11 -3.42 7.32
C ALA A 58 6.02 -3.55 6.09
N VAL A 59 7.28 -3.11 6.22
CA VAL A 59 8.26 -3.09 5.13
C VAL A 59 9.38 -4.08 5.46
N PRO A 60 9.72 -5.02 4.56
CA PRO A 60 10.78 -5.98 4.81
C PRO A 60 12.18 -5.34 4.71
N GLU A 61 13.20 -6.05 5.19
CA GLU A 61 14.59 -5.54 5.23
C GLU A 61 15.18 -5.35 3.82
N HIS A 62 14.72 -6.14 2.84
CA HIS A 62 15.10 -6.04 1.43
C HIS A 62 13.87 -6.09 0.52
N PHE A 63 13.78 -5.16 -0.43
CA PHE A 63 12.70 -5.04 -1.40
C PHE A 63 13.21 -4.40 -2.70
N GLU A 64 12.40 -4.45 -3.75
CA GLU A 64 12.70 -3.82 -5.05
C GLU A 64 12.23 -2.36 -5.02
N LEU A 65 13.08 -1.43 -5.46
CA LEU A 65 12.77 0.00 -5.57
C LEU A 65 12.81 0.43 -7.04
N GLY A 66 11.68 0.86 -7.57
CA GLY A 66 11.56 1.50 -8.88
C GLY A 66 11.42 3.02 -8.75
N VAL A 67 12.04 3.76 -9.66
CA VAL A 67 11.83 5.20 -9.81
C VAL A 67 11.71 5.52 -11.29
N GLU A 68 10.53 5.98 -11.70
CA GLU A 68 10.18 6.22 -13.09
C GLU A 68 9.75 7.67 -13.29
N TYR A 69 10.14 8.26 -14.43
CA TYR A 69 9.77 9.62 -14.80
C TYR A 69 9.29 9.64 -16.24
N GLU A 70 8.01 9.91 -16.44
CA GLU A 70 7.38 10.02 -17.75
C GLU A 70 6.91 11.46 -18.01
N VAL A 71 7.04 11.88 -19.27
CA VAL A 71 6.53 13.16 -19.74
C VAL A 71 5.75 12.94 -21.03
N THR A 72 4.49 13.34 -21.02
CA THR A 72 3.61 13.36 -22.19
C THR A 72 3.38 14.81 -22.66
N ASP A 73 2.53 15.02 -23.67
CA ASP A 73 2.20 16.37 -24.16
C ASP A 73 1.44 17.23 -23.12
N ASP A 74 0.71 16.59 -22.19
CA ASP A 74 -0.19 17.27 -21.26
C ASP A 74 0.20 17.06 -19.77
N GLU A 75 1.12 16.14 -19.46
CA GLU A 75 1.45 15.74 -18.09
C GLU A 75 2.93 15.37 -17.90
N ALA A 76 3.40 15.50 -16.67
CA ALA A 76 4.66 14.93 -16.22
C ALA A 76 4.43 14.19 -14.90
N GLU A 77 4.90 12.96 -14.84
CA GLU A 77 4.67 12.05 -13.73
C GLU A 77 6.00 11.53 -13.20
N LEU A 78 6.11 11.45 -11.87
CA LEU A 78 7.25 10.84 -11.17
C LEU A 78 6.68 9.79 -10.23
N GLU A 79 7.04 8.54 -10.47
CA GLU A 79 6.62 7.40 -9.66
C GLU A 79 7.80 6.90 -8.82
N VAL A 80 7.50 6.57 -7.56
CA VAL A 80 8.44 5.91 -6.65
C VAL A 80 7.70 4.70 -6.09
N GLU A 81 8.11 3.52 -6.53
CA GLU A 81 7.44 2.26 -6.23
C GLU A 81 8.34 1.37 -5.37
N LEU A 82 7.75 0.75 -4.35
CA LEU A 82 8.40 -0.25 -3.52
C LEU A 82 7.62 -1.55 -3.63
N GLU A 83 8.28 -2.62 -4.07
CA GLU A 83 7.66 -3.93 -4.27
C GLU A 83 8.35 -5.01 -3.45
N TRP A 84 7.54 -5.84 -2.79
CA TRP A 84 8.00 -7.03 -2.09
C TRP A 84 6.94 -8.13 -2.10
N ARG A 85 7.36 -9.35 -1.74
CA ARG A 85 6.46 -10.51 -1.67
C ARG A 85 5.74 -10.58 -0.34
N MET A 86 4.54 -11.13 -0.35
CA MET A 86 3.77 -11.47 0.84
C MET A 86 3.66 -12.99 0.97
N GLU A 87 3.94 -13.55 2.15
CA GLU A 87 3.71 -14.96 2.46
C GLU A 87 2.94 -15.05 3.78
N ASP A 88 1.82 -15.79 3.80
CA ASP A 88 0.96 -15.95 4.98
C ASP A 88 0.50 -14.61 5.64
N GLY A 89 0.42 -13.53 4.85
CA GLY A 89 0.02 -12.19 5.31
C GLY A 89 1.16 -11.35 5.89
N GLU A 90 2.40 -11.84 5.82
CA GLU A 90 3.60 -11.14 6.29
C GLU A 90 4.50 -10.75 5.11
N PRO A 91 5.16 -9.58 5.16
CA PRO A 91 6.11 -9.18 4.12
C PRO A 91 7.37 -10.05 4.20
N VAL A 92 7.85 -10.48 3.03
CA VAL A 92 9.04 -11.32 2.90
C VAL A 92 10.12 -10.56 2.15
N SER A 93 11.31 -10.52 2.75
CA SER A 93 12.49 -9.90 2.14
C SER A 93 12.85 -10.57 0.82
N ALA A 94 13.14 -9.75 -0.19
CA ALA A 94 13.74 -10.22 -1.43
C ALA A 94 15.10 -10.87 -1.14
N ASN A 95 15.37 -12.02 -1.77
CA ASN A 95 16.67 -12.68 -1.65
C ASN A 95 17.65 -12.04 -2.65
N GLU A 96 18.82 -11.63 -2.17
CA GLU A 96 19.93 -11.12 -3.02
C GLU A 96 20.46 -12.18 -4.02
#